data_AF-A0A4R4DSL8-F1
#
_entry.id   AF-A0A4R4DSL8-F1
#
_cell.length_a   1.000
_cell.length_b   1.000
_cell.length_c   1.000
_cell.angle_alpha   90.00
_cell.angle_beta   90.00
_cell.angle_gamma   90.00
#
_symmetry.space_group_name_H-M   'P 1'
#
loop_
_entity.id
_entity.type
_entity.pdbx_description
1 polymer ?
#
loop_
_entity_poly.entity_id
_entity_poly.type
_entity_poly.pdbx_seq_one_letter_code
_entity_poly.pdbx_strand_id
1 'polypeptide(L)'
;MDTPRRSLAQLCKHFQHKLPVTLDEAHGRIDFPAGTCTLDARDEVLVMQVAAGDAAGLASLEDVIARHLLRFAFRQPPEIHWTRSA
;
A
#
# COMPACT_ATOMS: atom_id res chain seq x y z
N MET A 1 0.46 -5.42 -18.59
CA MET A 1 -0.63 -5.04 -17.68
C MET A 1 -0.04 -4.91 -16.29
N ASP A 2 -0.36 -3.84 -15.56
CA ASP A 2 0.05 -3.70 -14.16
C ASP A 2 -0.75 -4.69 -13.32
N THR A 3 -0.07 -5.66 -12.70
CA THR A 3 -0.72 -6.69 -11.88
C THR A 3 -0.65 -6.31 -10.40
N PRO A 4 -1.57 -6.80 -9.56
CA PRO A 4 -1.54 -6.55 -8.11
C PRO A 4 -0.18 -6.87 -7.47
N ARG A 5 0.44 -8.01 -7.83
CA ARG A 5 1.77 -8.41 -7.36
C ARG A 5 2.87 -7.44 -7.80
N ARG A 6 2.80 -6.93 -9.03
CA ARG A 6 3.77 -5.95 -9.53
C ARG A 6 3.66 -4.63 -8.77
N SER A 7 2.45 -4.13 -8.58
CA SER A 7 2.18 -2.90 -7.83
C SER A 7 2.63 -3.02 -6.38
N LEU A 8 2.33 -4.16 -5.73
CA LEU A 8 2.81 -4.50 -4.38
C LEU A 8 4.34 -4.44 -4.33
N ALA A 9 5.03 -5.17 -5.21
CA ALA A 9 6.49 -5.22 -5.23
C ALA A 9 7.12 -3.85 -5.48
N GLN A 10 6.56 -3.03 -6.37
CA GLN A 10 7.05 -1.66 -6.62
C GLN A 10 6.87 -0.75 -5.40
N LEU A 11 5.71 -0.83 -4.75
CA LEU A 11 5.41 -0.03 -3.57
C LEU A 11 6.34 -0.39 -2.40
N CYS A 12 6.46 -1.68 -2.07
CA CYS A 12 7.36 -2.19 -1.03
C CYS A 12 8.82 -1.80 -1.33
N LYS A 13 9.30 -2.03 -2.56
CA LYS A 13 10.68 -1.69 -2.94
C LYS A 13 10.96 -0.19 -2.90
N HIS A 14 9.96 0.66 -3.13
CA HIS A 14 10.12 2.10 -2.99
C HIS A 14 10.31 2.51 -1.52
N PHE A 15 9.50 1.97 -0.62
CA PHE A 15 9.56 2.33 0.80
C PHE A 15 10.73 1.69 1.55
N GLN A 16 11.22 0.52 1.12
CA GLN A 16 12.34 -0.17 1.78
C GLN A 16 13.63 0.67 1.85
N HIS A 17 13.76 1.68 1.00
CA HIS A 17 14.90 2.60 1.03
C HIS A 17 14.96 3.46 2.30
N LYS A 18 13.82 3.68 2.95
CA LYS A 18 13.69 4.59 4.11
C LYS A 18 12.95 3.99 5.29
N LEU A 19 12.21 2.91 5.09
CA LEU A 19 11.33 2.30 6.08
C LEU A 19 11.59 0.80 6.17
N PRO A 20 11.35 0.18 7.34
CA PRO A 20 11.28 -1.27 7.45
C PRO A 20 10.16 -1.81 6.56
N VAL A 21 10.51 -2.81 5.73
CA VAL A 21 9.59 -3.47 4.82
C VAL A 21 9.83 -4.97 4.85
N THR A 22 8.76 -5.75 4.93
CA THR A 22 8.78 -7.18 4.55
C THR A 22 8.02 -7.36 3.25
N LEU A 23 8.51 -8.26 2.40
CA LEU A 23 7.95 -8.53 1.08
C LEU A 23 8.15 -10.00 0.75
N ASP A 24 7.07 -10.68 0.38
CA ASP A 24 7.10 -11.99 -0.26
C ASP A 24 6.46 -11.94 -1.66
N GLU A 25 6.08 -13.09 -2.23
CA GLU A 25 5.50 -13.18 -3.57
C GLU A 25 4.13 -12.49 -3.72
N ALA A 26 3.34 -12.42 -2.65
CA ALA A 26 1.96 -11.94 -2.68
C ALA A 26 1.57 -11.04 -1.49
N HIS A 27 2.44 -10.88 -0.50
CA HIS A 27 2.20 -10.09 0.70
C HIS A 27 3.34 -9.09 0.92
N GLY A 28 2.99 -7.95 1.50
CA GLY A 28 3.94 -6.94 1.91
C GLY A 28 3.50 -6.25 3.18
N ARG A 29 4.46 -5.79 3.98
CA ARG A 29 4.22 -4.93 5.13
C ARG A 29 5.22 -3.79 5.13
N ILE A 30 4.74 -2.60 5.42
CA ILE A 30 5.53 -1.39 5.55
C ILE A 30 5.24 -0.79 6.92
N ASP A 31 6.29 -0.61 7.73
CA ASP A 31 6.17 0.03 9.04
C ASP A 31 6.53 1.53 8.89
N PHE A 32 5.53 2.39 9.10
CA PHE A 32 5.68 3.84 9.10
C PHE A 32 5.82 4.36 10.54
N PRO A 33 6.40 5.55 10.76
CA PRO A 33 6.42 6.16 12.09
C PRO A 33 5.02 6.38 12.69
N ALA A 34 4.01 6.61 11.84
CA ALA A 34 2.64 6.89 12.25
C ALA A 34 1.75 5.63 12.35
N GLY A 35 2.23 4.46 11.92
CA GLY A 35 1.39 3.27 11.79
C GLY A 35 1.95 2.22 10.83
N THR A 36 1.09 1.35 10.32
CA THR A 36 1.48 0.22 9.48
C THR A 36 0.59 0.13 8.25
N CYS A 37 1.14 -0.41 7.16
CA CYS A 37 0.39 -0.78 5.98
C CYS A 37 0.71 -2.23 5.62
N THR A 38 -0.31 -3.07 5.50
CA THR A 38 -0.20 -4.42 4.92
C THR A 38 -0.85 -4.47 3.56
N LEU A 39 -0.27 -5.27 2.68
CA LEU A 39 -0.61 -5.39 1.28
C LEU A 39 -0.79 -6.87 0.95
N ASP A 40 -1.89 -7.20 0.31
CA ASP A 40 -2.25 -8.56 -0.10
C ASP A 40 -2.64 -8.54 -1.58
N ALA A 41 -1.76 -9.05 -2.43
CA ALA A 41 -2.04 -9.21 -3.85
C ALA A 41 -2.94 -10.43 -4.07
N ARG A 42 -4.18 -10.17 -4.47
CA ARG A 42 -5.13 -11.19 -4.99
C ARG A 42 -5.09 -11.17 -6.52
N ASP A 43 -5.92 -12.00 -7.16
CA ASP A 43 -5.85 -12.23 -8.60
C ASP A 43 -5.97 -10.93 -9.41
N GLU A 44 -7.02 -10.15 -9.16
CA GLU A 44 -7.29 -8.90 -9.89
C GLU A 44 -7.20 -7.64 -9.04
N VAL A 45 -7.08 -7.80 -7.71
CA VAL A 45 -7.11 -6.67 -6.76
C VAL A 45 -5.93 -6.70 -5.81
N LEU A 46 -5.49 -5.51 -5.39
CA LEU A 46 -4.54 -5.34 -4.30
C LEU A 46 -5.33 -4.88 -3.07
N VAL A 47 -5.41 -5.74 -2.06
CA VAL A 47 -6.03 -5.38 -0.78
C VAL A 47 -4.98 -4.67 0.07
N MET A 48 -5.39 -3.55 0.68
CA MET A 48 -4.52 -2.74 1.52
C MET A 48 -5.20 -2.55 2.87
N GLN A 49 -4.46 -2.74 3.96
CA GLN A 49 -4.93 -2.44 5.30
C GLN A 49 -3.96 -1.47 5.96
N VAL A 50 -4.48 -0.34 6.42
CA VAL A 50 -3.71 0.70 7.08
C VAL A 50 -4.21 0.82 8.52
N ALA A 51 -3.27 0.85 9.46
CA ALA A 51 -3.54 1.09 10.87
C ALA A 51 -2.65 2.24 11.36
N ALA A 52 -3.20 3.13 12.18
CA ALA A 52 -2.49 4.23 12.78
C ALA A 52 -3.01 4.49 14.20
N GLY A 53 -2.25 5.23 15.01
CA GLY A 53 -2.63 5.54 16.40
C GLY A 53 -3.78 6.54 16.53
N ASP A 54 -4.06 7.32 15.48
CA ASP A 54 -5.14 8.29 15.45
C ASP A 54 -5.69 8.47 14.01
N ALA A 55 -6.81 9.18 13.90
CA ALA A 55 -7.50 9.41 12.63
C ALA A 55 -6.68 10.27 11.64
N ALA A 56 -5.83 11.18 12.13
CA ALA A 56 -5.03 12.05 11.28
C ALA A 56 -3.87 11.27 10.63
N GLY A 57 -3.20 10.43 11.41
CA GLY A 57 -2.19 9.48 10.96
C GLY A 57 -2.77 8.48 9.97
N LEU A 58 -3.98 7.98 10.21
CA LEU A 58 -4.66 7.05 9.31
C LEU A 58 -4.91 7.70 7.94
N ALA A 59 -5.53 8.89 7.92
CA ALA A 59 -5.80 9.62 6.67
C ALA A 59 -4.50 9.98 5.93
N SER A 60 -3.46 10.37 6.67
CA SER A 60 -2.14 10.67 6.09
C SER A 60 -1.50 9.43 5.44
N LEU A 61 -1.54 8.28 6.11
CA LEU A 61 -1.00 7.04 5.56
C LEU A 61 -1.77 6.58 4.33
N GLU A 62 -3.11 6.67 4.32
CA GLU A 62 -3.92 6.36 3.15
C GLU A 62 -3.55 7.22 1.94
N ASP A 63 -3.41 8.53 2.12
CA ASP A 63 -2.99 9.46 1.06
C ASP A 63 -1.56 9.18 0.57
N VAL A 64 -0.62 8.89 1.49
CA VAL A 64 0.75 8.51 1.13
C VAL A 64 0.76 7.25 0.28
N ILE A 65 0.06 6.19 0.70
CA ILE A 65 0.00 4.92 -0.03
C ILE A 65 -0.67 5.11 -1.40
N ALA A 66 -1.82 5.78 -1.45
CA ALA A 66 -2.57 6.00 -2.69
C ALA A 66 -1.77 6.76 -3.73
N ARG A 67 -1.14 7.89 -3.37
CA ARG A 67 -0.30 8.68 -4.30
C ARG A 67 0.85 7.87 -4.87
N HIS A 68 1.48 7.03 -4.06
CA HIS A 68 2.59 6.19 -4.51
C HIS A 68 2.11 5.08 -5.44
N LEU A 69 1.00 4.42 -5.11
CA LEU A 69 0.40 3.39 -5.94
C LEU A 69 0.01 3.94 -7.32
N LEU A 70 -0.69 5.08 -7.37
CA LEU A 70 -1.09 5.74 -8.61
C LEU A 70 0.11 6.19 -9.46
N ARG A 71 1.19 6.66 -8.82
CA ARG A 71 2.43 7.02 -9.52
C ARG A 71 3.07 5.81 -10.21
N PHE A 72 3.00 4.63 -9.60
CA PHE A 72 3.58 3.40 -10.18
C PHE A 72 2.69 2.75 -11.23
N ALA A 73 1.37 2.80 -11.04
CA ALA A 73 0.38 2.27 -11.97
C ALA A 73 -0.10 3.29 -13.02
N PHE A 74 0.72 4.30 -13.37
CA PHE A 74 0.30 5.42 -14.23
C PHE A 74 -0.22 5.03 -15.62
N ARG A 75 0.15 3.83 -16.11
CA ARG A 75 -0.33 3.31 -17.41
C ARG A 75 -1.75 2.76 -17.32
N GLN A 76 -2.14 2.26 -16.15
CA GLN A 76 -3.46 1.72 -15.87
C GLN A 76 -3.77 1.99 -14.38
N PRO A 77 -4.16 3.24 -14.05
CA PRO A 77 -4.36 3.63 -12.66
C PRO A 77 -5.53 2.85 -12.05
N PRO A 78 -5.35 2.17 -10.90
CA PRO A 78 -6.44 1.50 -10.22
C PRO A 78 -7.39 2.52 -9.60
N GLU A 79 -8.65 2.14 -9.46
CA GLU A 79 -9.56 2.82 -8.55
C GLU A 79 -9.27 2.37 -7.11
N ILE A 80 -9.16 3.32 -6.19
CA ILE A 80 -8.81 3.04 -4.78
C ILE A 80 -10.02 3.34 -3.92
N HIS A 81 -10.53 2.30 -3.24
CA HIS A 81 -11.68 2.38 -2.34
C HIS A 81 -11.24 2.09 -0.91
N TRP A 82 -11.25 3.10 -0.05
CA TRP A 82 -11.00 2.92 1.38
C TRP A 82 -12.30 2.63 2.11
N THR A 83 -12.27 1.60 2.96
CA THR A 83 -13.37 1.27 3.87
C THR A 83 -12.85 1.35 5.31
N ARG A 84 -13.71 1.77 6.22
CA ARG A 84 -13.41 1.75 7.66
C ARG A 84 -13.90 0.41 8.20
N SER A 85 -13.01 -0.37 8.80
CA SER A 85 -13.43 -1.49 9.64
C SER A 85 -14.14 -0.91 10.86
N ALA A 86 -15.40 -1.31 11.05
CA ALA A 86 -16.23 -0.90 12.20
C ALA A 86 -15.74 -1.55 13.50
#